data_AF-A0A934A7G8-F1
#
_entry.id   AF-A0A934A7G8-F1
#
_cell.length_a   1.000
_cell.length_b   1.000
_cell.length_c   1.000
_cell.angle_alpha   90.00
_cell.angle_beta   90.00
_cell.angle_gamma   90.00
#
_symmetry.space_group_name_H-M   'P 1'
#
loop_
_entity.id
_entity.type
_entity.pdbx_description
1 polymer ?
#
loop_
_entity_poly.entity_id
_entity_poly.type
_entity_poly.pdbx_seq_one_letter_code
_entity_poly.pdbx_strand_id
1 'polypeptide(L)'
;MKPYVTEDRRGKSTKVSIEVVRQVVEAAKALKKRLRLKSFIKTLRQDLNLDLSRKTVEQILIANNLWKARTRKKRPEFYQSLKQRIPGGLLSLDGSEFVVWINDHAVKFNVELAVDVGTFCHTGFSIDASETANAVIGAIKQHQLKWGNPLGVIFDHGSANLSEKVSKYLDEYGIEAVAVGPSNPKGNGTDEGAFSQMKRVLGEIRLDASSSDSLAKGVLEALIQVYVQMRNKQPLHEQAATPVQNMQYPVSDIQKETERQRIAAHKAMRNHDNVNQAKIDRLNAIIAYHSLNPEPLALKRALDCICHYDLTAIADAEKAFLKAVNRDGNRKTLPYFFGILRNVQQQIDDTRYQDYCNKRYNQQTMLETERYIEKKQQEPEPPTVIGIVKMAATAVTTKLSSIKKMTIGRVQERLQERLKGRKYIGPLKKQIIDTIGSLKNLNLNQQQQVWNVIESLLDPKSTIESVTLIS
;
A
#
# COMPACT_ATOMS: atom_id res chain seq x y z
N MET A 1 6.76 7.67 1.24
CA MET A 1 6.32 6.35 1.74
C MET A 1 7.44 5.35 1.45
N LYS A 2 7.97 4.65 2.46
CA LYS A 2 8.92 3.55 2.25
C LYS A 2 8.21 2.45 1.44
N PRO A 3 8.89 1.80 0.48
CA PRO A 3 8.31 0.73 -0.32
C PRO A 3 7.73 -0.37 0.58
N TYR A 4 6.71 -1.06 0.08
CA TYR A 4 6.06 -2.19 0.75
C TYR A 4 7.12 -3.21 1.20
N VAL A 5 7.57 -3.13 2.45
CA VAL A 5 8.31 -4.18 3.13
C VAL A 5 7.27 -4.92 3.96
N THR A 6 6.57 -5.84 3.32
CA THR A 6 5.89 -6.91 4.06
C THR A 6 6.96 -7.83 4.62
N GLU A 7 6.93 -8.05 5.94
CA GLU A 7 7.68 -9.12 6.58
C GLU A 7 7.45 -10.43 5.82
N ASP A 8 8.54 -10.94 5.25
CA ASP A 8 8.55 -12.17 4.48
C ASP A 8 8.42 -13.34 5.45
N ARG A 9 7.18 -13.73 5.77
CA ARG A 9 6.89 -15.03 6.43
C ARG A 9 7.11 -16.22 5.48
N ARG A 10 8.07 -16.14 4.55
CA ARG A 10 8.48 -17.26 3.70
C ARG A 10 9.22 -18.27 4.56
N GLY A 11 8.65 -19.46 4.70
CA GLY A 11 9.33 -20.56 5.38
C GLY A 11 8.46 -21.75 5.79
N LYS A 12 7.11 -21.64 5.80
CA LYS A 12 6.24 -22.77 6.19
C LYS A 12 5.11 -23.13 5.22
N SER A 13 4.99 -22.43 4.09
CA SER A 13 4.06 -22.80 3.01
C SER A 13 4.83 -23.49 1.88
N THR A 14 4.38 -24.68 1.50
CA THR A 14 4.88 -25.49 0.38
C THR A 14 5.28 -24.59 -0.79
N LYS A 15 6.55 -24.66 -1.23
CA LYS A 15 7.03 -23.93 -2.41
C LYS A 15 6.13 -24.33 -3.58
N VAL A 16 5.40 -23.37 -4.15
CA VAL A 16 4.50 -23.63 -5.28
C VAL A 16 5.36 -24.05 -6.47
N SER A 17 5.35 -25.34 -6.80
CA SER A 17 6.05 -25.90 -7.96
C SER A 17 5.20 -25.75 -9.22
N ILE A 18 5.81 -25.97 -10.37
CA ILE A 18 5.11 -25.97 -11.64
C ILE A 18 4.02 -27.05 -11.71
N GLU A 19 4.24 -28.18 -11.05
CA GLU A 19 3.29 -29.28 -10.98
C GLU A 19 2.04 -28.86 -10.21
N VAL A 20 2.22 -28.15 -9.09
CA VAL A 20 1.11 -27.59 -8.31
C VAL A 20 0.31 -26.58 -9.15
N VAL A 21 0.99 -25.71 -9.90
CA VAL A 21 0.32 -24.77 -10.82
C VAL A 21 -0.49 -25.53 -11.89
N ARG A 22 0.11 -26.55 -12.52
CA ARG A 22 -0.54 -27.39 -13.53
C ARG A 22 -1.80 -28.05 -12.99
N GLN A 23 -1.72 -28.67 -11.81
CA GLN A 23 -2.86 -29.34 -11.18
C GLN A 23 -4.01 -28.36 -10.89
N VAL A 24 -3.71 -27.16 -10.38
CA VAL A 24 -4.73 -26.12 -10.14
C VAL A 24 -5.38 -25.65 -11.45
N VAL A 25 -4.58 -25.44 -12.50
CA VAL A 25 -5.06 -24.98 -13.82
C VAL A 25 -5.97 -26.03 -14.47
N GLU A 26 -5.56 -27.29 -14.48
CA GLU A 26 -6.35 -28.38 -15.07
C GLU A 26 -7.65 -28.62 -14.29
N ALA A 27 -7.59 -28.61 -12.95
CA ALA A 27 -8.78 -28.70 -12.12
C ALA A 27 -9.77 -27.55 -12.38
N ALA A 28 -9.26 -26.34 -12.60
CA ALA A 28 -10.10 -25.18 -12.91
C ALA A 28 -10.71 -25.26 -14.32
N LYS A 29 -9.96 -25.73 -15.33
CA LYS A 29 -10.47 -25.95 -16.70
C LYS A 29 -11.53 -27.05 -16.77
N ALA A 30 -11.40 -28.09 -15.94
CA ALA A 30 -12.36 -29.20 -15.87
C ALA A 30 -13.74 -28.78 -15.32
N LEU A 31 -13.85 -27.60 -14.67
CA LEU A 31 -15.12 -27.10 -14.16
C LEU A 31 -16.02 -26.59 -15.30
N LYS A 32 -17.12 -27.30 -15.54
CA LYS A 32 -18.19 -26.88 -16.48
C LYS A 32 -19.05 -25.72 -15.96
N LYS A 33 -18.91 -25.30 -14.70
CA LYS A 33 -19.72 -24.26 -14.04
C LYS A 33 -18.85 -23.08 -13.58
N ARG A 34 -19.48 -21.92 -13.35
CA ARG A 34 -18.82 -20.72 -12.83
C ARG A 34 -18.04 -21.02 -11.54
N LEU A 35 -16.72 -20.81 -11.58
CA LEU A 35 -15.81 -21.06 -10.47
C LEU A 35 -16.16 -20.17 -9.26
N ARG A 36 -16.41 -20.79 -8.10
CA ARG A 36 -16.54 -20.11 -6.82
C ARG A 36 -15.30 -20.44 -5.99
N LEU A 37 -14.49 -19.42 -5.69
CA LEU A 37 -13.15 -19.62 -5.11
C LEU A 37 -13.15 -20.44 -3.80
N LYS A 38 -14.13 -20.22 -2.91
CA LYS A 38 -14.24 -20.96 -1.64
C LYS A 38 -14.50 -22.46 -1.85
N SER A 39 -15.42 -22.81 -2.74
CA SER A 39 -15.72 -24.22 -3.03
C SER A 39 -14.59 -24.87 -3.81
N PHE A 40 -13.99 -24.15 -4.75
CA PHE A 40 -12.86 -24.64 -5.53
C PHE A 40 -11.64 -24.98 -4.66
N ILE A 41 -11.28 -24.14 -3.70
CA ILE A 41 -10.20 -24.44 -2.74
C ILE A 41 -10.52 -25.69 -1.92
N LYS A 42 -11.79 -25.90 -1.55
CA LYS A 42 -12.21 -27.12 -0.84
C LYS A 42 -11.97 -28.36 -1.71
N THR A 43 -12.34 -28.31 -2.99
CA THR A 43 -12.08 -29.36 -3.99
C THR A 43 -10.58 -29.62 -4.14
N LEU A 44 -9.75 -28.58 -4.28
CA LEU A 44 -8.29 -28.75 -4.37
C LEU A 44 -7.69 -29.45 -3.14
N ARG A 45 -8.19 -29.14 -1.94
CA ARG A 45 -7.74 -29.77 -0.70
C ARG A 45 -8.21 -31.22 -0.58
N GLN A 46 -9.45 -31.51 -0.98
CA GLN A 46 -10.06 -32.84 -0.80
C GLN A 46 -9.63 -33.83 -1.88
N ASP A 47 -9.59 -33.39 -3.14
CA ASP A 47 -9.45 -34.30 -4.28
C ASP A 47 -8.00 -34.38 -4.79
N LEU A 48 -7.21 -33.31 -4.58
CA LEU A 48 -5.82 -33.22 -5.06
C LEU A 48 -4.80 -33.09 -3.91
N ASN A 49 -5.26 -33.10 -2.66
CA ASN A 49 -4.43 -32.91 -1.46
C ASN A 49 -3.53 -31.66 -1.51
N LEU A 50 -3.99 -30.60 -2.16
CA LEU A 50 -3.27 -29.33 -2.30
C LEU A 50 -3.71 -28.34 -1.23
N ASP A 51 -2.93 -28.19 -0.17
CA ASP A 51 -3.20 -27.19 0.88
C ASP A 51 -2.60 -25.82 0.54
N LEU A 52 -3.29 -25.11 -0.36
CA LEU A 52 -2.90 -23.77 -0.80
C LEU A 52 -3.76 -22.68 -0.15
N SER A 53 -3.13 -21.55 0.17
CA SER A 53 -3.86 -20.37 0.65
C SER A 53 -4.81 -19.85 -0.44
N ARG A 54 -5.93 -19.25 -0.02
CA ARG A 54 -6.88 -18.60 -0.95
C ARG A 54 -6.21 -17.62 -1.90
N LYS A 55 -5.27 -16.82 -1.37
CA LYS A 55 -4.52 -15.83 -2.15
C LYS A 55 -3.65 -16.51 -3.21
N THR A 56 -2.99 -17.60 -2.86
CA THR A 56 -2.14 -18.36 -3.79
C THR A 56 -2.97 -18.94 -4.94
N VAL A 57 -4.09 -19.59 -4.64
CA VAL A 57 -4.99 -20.16 -5.66
C VAL A 57 -5.54 -19.06 -6.57
N GLU A 58 -5.97 -17.93 -6.01
CA GLU A 58 -6.44 -16.79 -6.79
C GLU A 58 -5.36 -16.24 -7.74
N GLN A 59 -4.12 -16.10 -7.27
CA GLN A 59 -3.01 -15.64 -8.10
C GLN A 59 -2.66 -16.62 -9.22
N ILE A 60 -2.70 -17.93 -8.96
CA ILE A 60 -2.50 -18.97 -10.00
C ILE A 60 -3.59 -18.86 -11.07
N LEU A 61 -4.85 -18.71 -10.68
CA LEU A 61 -5.96 -18.59 -11.63
C LEU A 61 -5.87 -17.30 -12.45
N ILE A 62 -5.50 -16.17 -11.83
CA ILE A 62 -5.27 -14.90 -12.54
C ILE A 62 -4.13 -15.04 -13.55
N ALA A 63 -3.02 -15.67 -13.14
CA ALA A 63 -1.82 -15.84 -13.97
C ALA A 63 -2.05 -16.67 -15.24
N ASN A 64 -3.09 -17.49 -15.24
CA ASN A 64 -3.44 -18.40 -16.33
C ASN A 64 -4.78 -18.02 -17.00
N ASN A 65 -5.24 -16.77 -16.81
CA ASN A 65 -6.46 -16.21 -17.40
C ASN A 65 -7.76 -16.95 -17.05
N LEU A 66 -7.77 -17.72 -15.95
CA LEU A 66 -8.94 -18.44 -15.45
C LEU A 66 -9.72 -17.62 -14.39
N TRP A 67 -9.18 -16.47 -13.99
CA TRP A 67 -9.83 -15.53 -13.08
C TRP A 67 -9.48 -14.09 -13.45
N LYS A 68 -10.45 -13.18 -13.33
CA LYS A 68 -10.21 -11.77 -13.64
C LYS A 68 -9.43 -11.11 -12.51
N ALA A 69 -8.31 -10.47 -12.82
CA ALA A 69 -7.62 -9.58 -11.89
C ALA A 69 -8.56 -8.45 -11.49
N ARG A 70 -8.79 -8.30 -10.18
CA ARG A 70 -9.51 -7.17 -9.60
C ARG A 70 -8.79 -6.72 -8.36
N THR A 71 -8.06 -5.63 -8.47
CA THR A 71 -7.50 -4.95 -7.32
C THR A 71 -8.61 -4.25 -6.55
N ARG A 72 -8.46 -4.17 -5.23
CA ARG A 72 -9.39 -3.42 -4.40
C ARG A 72 -9.35 -1.97 -4.84
N LYS A 73 -10.50 -1.37 -5.15
CA LYS A 73 -10.61 0.07 -5.44
C LYS A 73 -9.87 0.84 -4.35
N LYS A 74 -8.72 1.42 -4.71
CA LYS A 74 -7.95 2.27 -3.80
C LYS A 74 -8.84 3.47 -3.46
N ARG A 75 -9.12 3.64 -2.17
CA ARG A 75 -9.67 4.90 -1.69
C ARG A 75 -8.49 5.88 -1.61
N PRO A 76 -8.62 7.14 -2.04
CA PRO A 76 -7.62 8.18 -1.78
C PRO A 76 -7.14 8.12 -0.32
N GLU A 77 -5.85 8.35 -0.07
CA GLU A 77 -5.27 8.28 1.28
C GLU A 77 -5.98 9.25 2.27
N PHE A 78 -6.67 10.27 1.75
CA PHE A 78 -7.60 11.12 2.49
C PHE A 78 -8.62 10.34 3.35
N TYR A 79 -9.11 9.20 2.86
CA TYR A 79 -10.12 8.39 3.54
C TYR A 79 -9.55 7.51 4.66
N GLN A 80 -8.23 7.51 4.87
CA GLN A 80 -7.54 6.74 5.90
C GLN A 80 -6.83 7.64 6.91
N SER A 81 -7.47 8.70 7.40
CA SER A 81 -7.42 9.12 8.82
C SER A 81 -7.83 10.58 9.03
N LEU A 82 -9.11 10.84 9.30
CA LEU A 82 -9.41 11.68 10.46
C LEU A 82 -9.19 10.80 11.70
N LYS A 83 -7.95 10.35 11.91
CA LYS A 83 -7.59 9.57 13.09
C LYS A 83 -7.62 10.55 14.24
N GLN A 84 -8.41 10.23 15.25
CA GLN A 84 -8.11 10.43 16.66
C GLN A 84 -6.67 10.90 16.92
N ARG A 85 -6.42 12.22 16.94
CA ARG A 85 -5.06 12.77 17.12
C ARG A 85 -4.87 13.25 18.56
N ILE A 86 -5.75 14.14 19.00
CA ILE A 86 -5.77 14.71 20.35
C ILE A 86 -7.22 15.07 20.73
N PRO A 87 -7.60 15.01 22.01
CA PRO A 87 -8.84 15.61 22.51
C PRO A 87 -8.88 17.12 22.24
N GLY A 88 -10.04 17.65 21.82
CA GLY A 88 -10.23 19.07 21.50
C GLY A 88 -9.61 19.50 20.17
N GLY A 89 -9.02 18.57 19.41
CA GLY A 89 -8.36 18.87 18.16
C GLY A 89 -9.33 19.12 17.00
N LEU A 90 -10.43 18.37 16.95
CA LEU A 90 -11.44 18.53 15.90
C LEU A 90 -12.79 18.08 16.43
N LEU A 91 -13.79 18.95 16.30
CA LEU A 91 -15.15 18.71 16.75
C LEU A 91 -16.06 18.43 15.56
N SER A 92 -16.65 17.24 15.51
CA SER A 92 -17.71 16.86 14.58
C SER A 92 -19.02 17.47 15.06
N LEU A 93 -19.77 18.09 14.15
CA LEU A 93 -21.09 18.62 14.41
C LEU A 93 -22.07 18.08 13.36
N ASP A 94 -23.20 17.57 13.83
CA ASP A 94 -24.29 17.11 12.98
C ASP A 94 -25.65 17.24 13.69
N GLY A 95 -26.67 17.53 12.90
CA GLY A 95 -28.06 17.60 13.33
C GLY A 95 -28.81 16.30 13.04
N SER A 96 -29.72 15.91 13.92
CA SER A 96 -30.62 14.80 13.62
C SER A 96 -32.01 15.00 14.22
N GLU A 97 -33.05 14.72 13.44
CA GLU A 97 -34.43 14.71 13.93
C GLU A 97 -34.66 13.56 14.91
N PHE A 98 -35.27 13.88 16.04
CA PHE A 98 -35.82 12.98 17.04
C PHE A 98 -37.31 13.26 17.21
N VAL A 99 -38.10 12.21 17.36
CA VAL A 99 -39.54 12.31 17.64
C VAL A 99 -39.76 11.88 19.08
N VAL A 100 -40.39 12.74 19.87
CA VAL A 100 -40.82 12.47 21.23
C VAL A 100 -42.34 12.42 21.23
N TRP A 101 -42.91 11.32 21.68
CA TRP A 101 -44.37 11.18 21.81
C TRP A 101 -44.78 11.61 23.22
N ILE A 102 -45.65 12.62 23.28
CA ILE A 102 -46.29 13.06 24.52
C ILE A 102 -47.77 12.72 24.38
N ASN A 103 -48.23 11.73 25.14
CA ASN A 103 -49.51 11.04 24.86
C ASN A 103 -49.54 10.55 23.40
N ASP A 104 -50.60 10.84 22.65
CA ASP A 104 -50.75 10.51 21.21
C ASP A 104 -50.22 11.61 20.27
N HIS A 105 -49.51 12.61 20.81
CA HIS A 105 -48.96 13.71 20.03
C HIS A 105 -47.46 13.55 19.82
N ALA A 106 -47.06 13.41 18.55
CA ALA A 106 -45.66 13.40 18.15
C ALA A 106 -45.11 14.84 18.08
N VAL A 107 -44.10 15.12 18.90
CA VAL A 107 -43.34 16.37 18.86
C VAL A 107 -41.95 16.08 18.30
N LYS A 108 -41.57 16.82 17.25
CA LYS A 108 -40.28 16.69 16.58
C LYS A 108 -39.29 17.69 17.15
N PHE A 109 -38.07 17.23 17.40
CA PHE A 109 -36.94 18.05 17.78
C PHE A 109 -35.75 17.74 16.89
N ASN A 110 -34.92 18.73 16.61
CA ASN A 110 -33.59 18.54 16.07
C ASN A 110 -32.58 18.54 17.22
N VAL A 111 -31.78 17.48 17.29
CA VAL A 111 -30.64 17.41 18.21
C VAL A 111 -29.37 17.68 17.41
N GLU A 112 -28.72 18.79 17.70
CA GLU A 112 -27.38 19.09 17.22
C GLU A 112 -26.36 18.49 18.20
N LEU A 113 -25.44 17.67 17.73
CA LEU A 113 -24.51 16.93 18.58
C LEU A 113 -23.07 17.32 18.25
N ALA A 114 -22.25 17.50 19.27
CA ALA A 114 -20.83 17.80 19.14
C ALA A 114 -19.98 16.62 19.63
N VAL A 115 -19.27 15.95 18.72
CA VAL A 115 -18.42 14.80 19.02
C VAL A 115 -16.96 15.10 18.75
N ASP A 116 -16.12 14.97 19.77
CA ASP A 116 -14.69 15.08 19.59
C ASP A 116 -14.17 13.92 18.75
N VAL A 117 -13.66 14.22 17.56
CA VAL A 117 -13.13 13.21 16.63
C VAL A 117 -11.89 12.52 17.21
N GLY A 118 -11.17 13.21 18.11
CA GLY A 118 -10.01 12.76 18.87
C GLY A 118 -10.25 11.53 19.74
N THR A 119 -11.39 11.52 20.43
CA THR A 119 -11.69 10.60 21.53
C THR A 119 -13.01 9.85 21.34
N PHE A 120 -13.79 10.25 20.35
CA PHE A 120 -15.18 9.83 20.18
C PHE A 120 -16.08 10.23 21.38
N CYS A 121 -15.67 11.26 22.12
CA CYS A 121 -16.43 11.77 23.25
C CYS A 121 -17.54 12.70 22.77
N HIS A 122 -18.77 12.47 23.22
CA HIS A 122 -19.87 13.41 23.06
C HIS A 122 -19.67 14.57 24.05
N THR A 123 -19.36 15.75 23.54
CA THR A 123 -18.83 16.87 24.35
C THR A 123 -19.78 18.04 24.50
N GLY A 124 -20.80 18.12 23.65
CA GLY A 124 -21.86 19.11 23.73
C GLY A 124 -23.04 18.69 22.87
N PHE A 125 -24.19 19.28 23.13
CA PHE A 125 -25.37 19.12 22.28
C PHE A 125 -26.28 20.34 22.40
N SER A 126 -27.17 20.53 21.45
CA SER A 126 -28.27 21.48 21.54
C SER A 126 -29.54 20.85 21.01
N ILE A 127 -30.68 21.24 21.56
CA ILE A 127 -31.98 20.73 21.15
C ILE A 127 -32.83 21.92 20.76
N ASP A 128 -33.33 21.92 19.53
CA ASP A 128 -34.20 22.95 18.98
C ASP A 128 -35.37 22.31 18.22
N ALA A 129 -36.39 23.10 17.87
CA ALA A 129 -37.50 22.62 17.05
C ALA A 129 -37.09 22.32 15.59
N SER A 130 -35.97 22.88 15.13
CA SER A 130 -35.42 22.69 13.79
C SER A 130 -33.90 22.84 13.78
N GLU A 131 -33.24 22.56 12.66
CA GLU A 131 -31.83 22.90 12.47
C GLU A 131 -31.65 24.42 12.46
N THR A 132 -30.85 24.95 13.39
CA THR A 132 -30.59 26.40 13.48
C THR A 132 -29.11 26.67 13.75
N ALA A 133 -28.64 27.83 13.30
CA ALA A 133 -27.31 28.35 13.63
C ALA A 133 -27.07 28.46 15.14
N ASN A 134 -28.13 28.70 15.92
CA ASN A 134 -28.04 28.79 17.38
C ASN A 134 -27.80 27.42 18.01
N ALA A 135 -28.40 26.36 17.47
CA ALA A 135 -28.18 25.00 17.93
C ALA A 135 -26.71 24.60 17.79
N VAL A 136 -26.12 24.91 16.63
CA VAL A 136 -24.70 24.69 16.30
C VAL A 136 -23.80 25.43 17.28
N ILE A 137 -24.01 26.74 17.44
CA ILE A 137 -23.25 27.57 18.38
C ILE A 137 -23.45 27.07 19.83
N GLY A 138 -24.66 26.62 20.18
CA GLY A 138 -24.98 26.07 21.50
C GLY A 138 -24.18 24.80 21.81
N ALA A 139 -24.11 23.87 20.86
CA ALA A 139 -23.33 22.65 21.00
C ALA A 139 -21.82 22.94 21.13
N ILE A 140 -21.29 23.91 20.36
CA ILE A 140 -19.90 24.39 20.47
C ILE A 140 -19.64 25.04 21.84
N LYS A 141 -20.55 25.91 22.30
CA LYS A 141 -20.45 26.54 23.62
C LYS A 141 -20.41 25.53 24.75
N GLN A 142 -21.25 24.50 24.70
CA GLN A 142 -21.22 23.43 25.70
C GLN A 142 -19.89 22.69 25.74
N HIS A 143 -19.29 22.42 24.57
CA HIS A 143 -17.93 21.89 24.50
C HIS A 143 -16.94 22.86 25.15
N GLN A 144 -16.97 24.14 24.76
CA GLN A 144 -16.05 25.17 25.24
C GLN A 144 -16.05 25.36 26.75
N LEU A 145 -17.24 25.33 27.37
CA LEU A 145 -17.40 25.50 28.81
C LEU A 145 -16.62 24.45 29.62
N LYS A 146 -16.45 23.24 29.09
CA LYS A 146 -15.81 22.12 29.80
C LYS A 146 -14.40 21.82 29.31
N TRP A 147 -14.13 22.06 28.03
CA TRP A 147 -12.92 21.55 27.37
C TRP A 147 -12.08 22.66 26.71
N GLY A 148 -12.57 23.91 26.73
CA GLY A 148 -11.95 25.03 26.02
C GLY A 148 -12.28 25.03 24.53
N ASN A 149 -11.69 25.98 23.79
CA ASN A 149 -11.95 26.12 22.36
C ASN A 149 -11.41 24.92 21.59
N PRO A 150 -12.23 24.25 20.76
CA PRO A 150 -11.71 23.27 19.82
C PRO A 150 -10.83 23.97 18.78
N LEU A 151 -9.79 23.30 18.28
CA LEU A 151 -8.93 23.88 17.25
C LEU A 151 -9.64 24.00 15.89
N GLY A 152 -10.65 23.16 15.66
CA GLY A 152 -11.49 23.26 14.48
C GLY A 152 -12.79 22.48 14.62
N VAL A 153 -13.73 22.80 13.73
CA VAL A 153 -15.04 22.16 13.65
C VAL A 153 -15.25 21.58 12.26
N ILE A 154 -15.90 20.44 12.17
CA ILE A 154 -16.30 19.79 10.92
C ILE A 154 -17.80 19.56 10.93
N PHE A 155 -18.49 20.12 9.94
CA PHE A 155 -19.91 19.95 9.71
C PHE A 155 -20.19 19.85 8.22
N ASP A 156 -21.36 19.35 7.88
CA ASP A 156 -21.81 19.24 6.50
C ASP A 156 -22.12 20.62 5.87
N HIS A 157 -22.64 20.64 4.63
CA HIS A 157 -23.00 21.89 3.95
C HIS A 157 -24.43 22.35 4.25
N GLY A 158 -24.99 21.98 5.40
CA GLY A 158 -26.28 22.47 5.87
C GLY A 158 -26.31 23.99 5.98
N SER A 159 -27.46 24.60 5.64
CA SER A 159 -27.64 26.05 5.63
C SER A 159 -27.46 26.71 7.01
N ALA A 160 -27.75 25.97 8.09
CA ALA A 160 -27.52 26.43 9.46
C ALA A 160 -26.02 26.51 9.80
N ASN A 161 -25.26 25.50 9.39
CA ASN A 161 -23.83 25.34 9.60
C ASN A 161 -22.99 26.39 8.85
N LEU A 162 -23.46 26.79 7.66
CA LEU A 162 -22.81 27.79 6.80
C LEU A 162 -23.31 29.22 7.03
N SER A 163 -24.10 29.47 8.07
CA SER A 163 -24.63 30.80 8.34
C SER A 163 -23.53 31.80 8.73
N GLU A 164 -23.68 33.06 8.34
CA GLU A 164 -22.76 34.15 8.70
C GLU A 164 -22.58 34.27 10.22
N LYS A 165 -23.63 33.92 10.98
CA LYS A 165 -23.60 33.91 12.44
C LYS A 165 -22.64 32.85 13.00
N VAL A 166 -22.64 31.65 12.43
CA VAL A 166 -21.69 30.59 12.82
C VAL A 166 -20.28 31.00 12.41
N SER A 167 -20.08 31.51 11.20
CA SER A 167 -18.75 31.97 10.75
C SER A 167 -18.15 33.04 11.67
N LYS A 168 -18.91 34.10 11.99
CA LYS A 168 -18.45 35.15 12.92
C LYS A 168 -18.11 34.59 14.30
N TYR A 169 -18.91 33.66 14.79
CA TYR A 169 -18.67 33.02 16.09
C TYR A 169 -17.37 32.19 16.07
N LEU A 170 -17.12 31.43 15.01
CA LEU A 170 -15.90 30.64 14.88
C LEU A 170 -14.66 31.55 14.78
N ASP A 171 -14.75 32.64 14.01
CA ASP A 171 -13.67 33.61 13.87
C ASP A 171 -13.33 34.30 15.20
N GLU A 172 -14.34 34.72 15.96
CA GLU A 172 -14.18 35.36 17.28
C GLU A 172 -13.40 34.49 18.28
N TYR A 173 -13.59 33.17 18.21
CA TYR A 173 -12.96 32.22 19.14
C TYR A 173 -11.74 31.49 18.54
N GLY A 174 -11.32 31.87 17.33
CA GLY A 174 -10.17 31.28 16.65
C GLY A 174 -10.35 29.81 16.29
N ILE A 175 -11.59 29.39 15.98
CA ILE A 175 -11.94 28.01 15.66
C ILE A 175 -11.98 27.86 14.13
N GLU A 176 -11.17 26.98 13.56
CA GLU A 176 -11.17 26.79 12.10
C GLU A 176 -12.33 25.93 11.62
N ALA A 177 -13.10 26.42 10.64
CA ALA A 177 -14.07 25.60 9.92
C ALA A 177 -13.36 24.66 8.93
N VAL A 178 -13.42 23.36 9.18
CA VAL A 178 -12.82 22.32 8.35
C VAL A 178 -13.87 21.79 7.37
N ALA A 179 -13.71 22.09 6.08
CA ALA A 179 -14.67 21.68 5.07
C ALA A 179 -14.76 20.16 4.90
N VAL A 180 -15.96 19.61 5.07
CA VAL A 180 -16.31 18.29 4.52
C VAL A 180 -16.33 18.40 2.99
N GLY A 181 -15.63 17.52 2.29
CA GLY A 181 -15.73 17.46 0.83
C GLY A 181 -17.19 17.23 0.39
N PRO A 182 -17.79 18.05 -0.48
CA PRO A 182 -19.08 17.82 -1.13
C PRO A 182 -19.14 16.46 -1.79
N SER A 183 -20.33 15.85 -1.67
CA SER A 183 -20.60 14.47 -2.06
C SER A 183 -19.85 13.42 -1.22
N ASN A 184 -19.44 13.75 0.01
CA ASN A 184 -18.87 12.80 0.98
C ASN A 184 -19.72 12.75 2.26
N PRO A 185 -20.87 12.05 2.27
CA PRO A 185 -21.64 11.81 3.51
C PRO A 185 -20.77 11.21 4.63
N LYS A 186 -19.70 10.47 4.29
CA LYS A 186 -18.78 9.86 5.26
C LYS A 186 -17.75 10.79 5.90
N GLY A 187 -17.69 12.07 5.52
CA GLY A 187 -16.80 13.04 6.16
C GLY A 187 -17.19 13.35 7.60
N ASN A 188 -18.49 13.24 7.89
CA ASN A 188 -19.07 13.33 9.23
C ASN A 188 -19.42 11.96 9.83
N GLY A 189 -18.77 10.88 9.35
CA GLY A 189 -19.13 9.50 9.73
C GLY A 189 -18.99 9.17 11.22
N THR A 190 -18.32 10.04 11.99
CA THR A 190 -18.25 10.00 13.45
C THR A 190 -19.62 10.29 14.06
N ASP A 191 -20.29 11.36 13.62
CA ASP A 191 -21.63 11.73 14.08
C ASP A 191 -22.71 10.83 13.49
N GLU A 192 -22.64 10.48 12.20
CA GLU A 192 -23.59 9.52 11.61
C GLU A 192 -23.56 8.17 12.38
N GLY A 193 -22.35 7.73 12.77
CA GLY A 193 -22.15 6.53 13.58
C GLY A 193 -22.65 6.69 15.03
N ALA A 194 -22.46 7.86 15.63
CA ALA A 194 -22.96 8.21 16.96
C ALA A 194 -24.50 8.26 16.98
N PHE A 195 -25.13 8.97 16.04
CA PHE A 195 -26.58 9.04 15.91
C PHE A 195 -27.21 7.69 15.59
N SER A 196 -26.61 6.88 14.71
CA SER A 196 -27.13 5.53 14.41
C SER A 196 -27.07 4.62 15.64
N GLN A 197 -26.00 4.69 16.44
CA GLN A 197 -25.93 3.97 17.71
C GLN A 197 -26.93 4.51 18.73
N MET A 198 -27.03 5.83 18.86
CA MET A 198 -27.93 6.51 19.80
C MET A 198 -29.39 6.20 19.49
N LYS A 199 -29.85 6.36 18.24
CA LYS A 199 -31.23 6.04 17.82
C LYS A 199 -31.57 4.55 18.02
N ARG A 200 -30.63 3.66 17.73
CA ARG A 200 -30.81 2.21 17.95
C ARG A 200 -30.88 1.84 19.44
N VAL A 201 -30.14 2.55 20.30
CA VAL A 201 -30.13 2.31 21.75
C VAL A 201 -31.33 2.96 22.44
N LEU A 202 -31.71 4.17 22.03
CA LEU A 202 -32.79 4.94 22.63
C LEU A 202 -34.18 4.44 22.26
N GLY A 203 -34.39 3.93 21.04
CA GLY A 203 -35.72 3.51 20.59
C GLY A 203 -36.74 4.66 20.55
N GLU A 204 -38.03 4.33 20.60
CA GLU A 204 -39.13 5.30 20.66
C GLU A 204 -39.34 5.78 22.11
N ILE A 205 -39.24 7.09 22.35
CA ILE A 205 -39.38 7.70 23.68
C ILE A 205 -40.84 8.13 23.87
N ARG A 206 -41.55 7.51 24.82
CA ARG A 206 -42.93 7.83 25.18
C ARG A 206 -43.00 8.44 26.58
N LEU A 207 -43.59 9.63 26.65
CA LEU A 207 -43.75 10.37 27.89
C LEU A 207 -45.24 10.59 28.17
N ASP A 208 -45.67 10.27 29.38
CA ASP A 208 -47.04 10.49 29.86
C ASP A 208 -47.10 11.82 30.62
N ALA A 209 -47.87 12.77 30.09
CA ALA A 209 -47.99 14.13 30.62
C ALA A 209 -49.23 14.33 31.51
N SER A 210 -49.88 13.25 31.94
CA SER A 210 -51.03 13.31 32.86
C SER A 210 -50.73 13.99 34.20
N SER A 211 -49.45 14.09 34.62
CA SER A 211 -48.99 14.95 35.73
C SER A 211 -47.54 15.43 35.57
N SER A 212 -47.15 16.52 36.27
CA SER A 212 -45.79 17.07 36.25
C SER A 212 -44.73 16.13 36.84
N ASP A 213 -45.09 15.36 37.86
CA ASP A 213 -44.21 14.39 38.50
C ASP A 213 -44.02 13.13 37.62
N SER A 214 -45.05 12.69 36.91
CA SER A 214 -44.97 11.57 35.98
C SER A 214 -44.05 11.88 34.78
N LEU A 215 -44.10 13.12 34.30
CA LEU A 215 -43.27 13.59 33.18
C LEU A 215 -41.77 13.69 33.55
N ALA A 216 -41.46 14.24 34.74
CA ALA A 216 -40.08 14.39 35.20
C ALA A 216 -39.40 13.04 35.48
N LYS A 217 -40.16 12.07 36.01
CA LYS A 217 -39.66 10.72 36.31
C LYS A 217 -39.40 9.89 35.04
N GLY A 218 -40.29 9.97 34.05
CA GLY A 218 -40.12 9.28 32.77
C GLY A 218 -38.90 9.78 31.96
N VAL A 219 -38.55 11.05 32.09
CA VAL A 219 -37.39 11.67 31.42
C VAL A 219 -36.05 11.25 32.05
N LEU A 220 -35.98 11.12 33.37
CA LEU A 220 -34.73 10.86 34.10
C LEU A 220 -34.29 9.39 34.08
N GLU A 221 -35.23 8.45 34.15
CA GLU A 221 -34.93 7.03 34.29
C GLU A 221 -34.46 6.37 32.99
N ALA A 222 -35.06 6.71 31.85
CA ALA A 222 -34.82 5.99 30.61
C ALA A 222 -33.43 6.24 30.02
N LEU A 223 -32.89 7.44 30.22
CA LEU A 223 -31.86 7.92 29.31
C LEU A 223 -30.47 7.33 29.59
N ILE A 224 -29.99 7.28 30.82
CA ILE A 224 -28.53 7.19 30.98
C ILE A 224 -28.05 6.14 31.97
N GLN A 225 -28.96 5.47 32.67
CA GLN A 225 -28.63 4.14 33.20
C GLN A 225 -28.22 3.17 32.09
N VAL A 226 -28.82 3.30 30.91
CA VAL A 226 -28.53 2.45 29.74
C VAL A 226 -27.15 2.71 29.15
N TYR A 227 -26.73 3.98 29.05
CA TYR A 227 -25.47 4.33 28.36
C TYR A 227 -24.21 4.05 29.20
N VAL A 228 -24.22 4.41 30.49
CA VAL A 228 -23.00 4.39 31.32
C VAL A 228 -22.58 2.97 31.71
N GLN A 229 -23.54 2.09 31.99
CA GLN A 229 -23.21 0.72 32.42
C GLN A 229 -22.68 -0.16 31.28
N MET A 230 -23.17 0.02 30.06
CA MET A 230 -22.80 -0.86 28.96
C MET A 230 -21.40 -0.56 28.43
N ARG A 231 -20.98 0.71 28.38
CA ARG A 231 -19.73 1.06 27.68
C ARG A 231 -18.46 0.77 28.48
N ASN A 232 -18.49 0.99 29.79
CA ASN A 232 -17.28 1.00 30.62
C ASN A 232 -16.81 -0.39 31.07
N LYS A 233 -17.69 -1.41 31.01
CA LYS A 233 -17.38 -2.80 31.35
C LYS A 233 -16.96 -3.66 30.15
N GLN A 234 -16.97 -3.11 28.94
CA GLN A 234 -16.62 -3.86 27.73
C GLN A 234 -15.18 -3.57 27.27
N PRO A 235 -14.26 -4.56 27.36
CA PRO A 235 -12.91 -4.44 26.85
C PRO A 235 -12.90 -4.28 25.33
N LEU A 236 -11.91 -3.54 24.83
CA LEU A 236 -11.73 -3.32 23.40
C LEU A 236 -10.94 -4.50 22.80
N HIS A 237 -11.65 -5.39 22.11
CA HIS A 237 -11.03 -6.49 21.33
C HIS A 237 -10.13 -7.43 22.17
N GLU A 238 -9.02 -7.97 21.62
CA GLU A 238 -8.10 -8.94 22.27
C GLU A 238 -7.36 -8.39 23.51
N GLN A 239 -7.74 -7.22 24.01
CA GLN A 239 -7.14 -6.60 25.19
C GLN A 239 -7.78 -7.15 26.47
N ALA A 240 -6.94 -7.60 27.40
CA ALA A 240 -7.37 -8.12 28.69
C ALA A 240 -7.96 -7.03 29.62
N ALA A 241 -7.65 -5.75 29.37
CA ALA A 241 -8.06 -4.63 30.20
C ALA A 241 -9.24 -3.85 29.59
N THR A 242 -10.20 -3.48 30.43
CA THR A 242 -11.34 -2.62 30.10
C THR A 242 -10.91 -1.15 29.97
N PRO A 243 -11.71 -0.29 29.31
CA PRO A 243 -11.46 1.15 29.25
C PRO A 243 -11.23 1.79 30.63
N VAL A 244 -11.94 1.32 31.67
CA VAL A 244 -11.75 1.76 33.06
C VAL A 244 -10.36 1.41 33.60
N GLN A 245 -9.82 0.25 33.22
CA GLN A 245 -8.52 -0.21 33.68
C GLN A 245 -7.36 0.47 32.94
N ASN A 246 -7.51 0.76 31.64
CA ASN A 246 -6.47 1.45 30.86
C ASN A 246 -6.26 2.91 31.29
N MET A 247 -7.32 3.60 31.73
CA MET A 247 -7.24 4.98 32.21
C MET A 247 -6.41 5.15 33.49
N GLN A 248 -6.13 4.07 34.21
CA GLN A 248 -5.38 4.14 35.48
C GLN A 248 -3.86 4.06 35.30
N TYR A 249 -3.36 3.90 34.06
CA TYR A 249 -1.92 3.82 33.82
C TYR A 249 -1.26 5.21 33.71
N PRO A 250 -0.21 5.50 34.48
CA PRO A 250 0.50 6.78 34.41
C PRO A 250 1.37 6.90 33.15
N VAL A 251 1.42 8.11 32.56
CA VAL A 251 2.18 8.44 31.35
C VAL A 251 3.26 9.47 31.68
N SER A 252 4.50 9.24 31.21
CA SER A 252 5.65 10.10 31.50
C SER A 252 5.76 11.30 30.57
N ASP A 253 6.50 12.34 30.98
CA ASP A 253 6.67 13.57 30.19
C ASP A 253 7.49 13.36 28.90
N ILE A 254 8.37 12.36 28.88
CA ILE A 254 9.14 11.97 27.69
C ILE A 254 8.21 11.40 26.61
N GLN A 255 7.19 10.62 27.01
CA GLN A 255 6.19 10.08 26.08
C GLN A 255 5.33 11.20 25.49
N LYS A 256 5.01 12.23 26.28
CA LYS A 256 4.26 13.41 25.82
C LYS A 256 5.06 14.20 24.77
N GLU A 257 6.35 14.40 24.99
CA GLU A 257 7.19 15.21 24.09
C GLU A 257 7.51 14.48 22.77
N THR A 258 7.68 13.16 22.81
CA THR A 258 7.89 12.33 21.62
C THR A 258 6.71 12.42 20.64
N GLU A 259 5.48 12.43 21.16
CA GLU A 259 4.30 12.52 20.30
C GLU A 259 4.12 13.93 19.71
N ARG A 260 4.51 14.99 20.46
CA ARG A 260 4.56 16.37 19.91
C ARG A 260 5.48 16.49 18.70
N GLN A 261 6.69 15.94 18.78
CA GLN A 261 7.67 16.01 17.69
C GLN A 261 7.19 15.27 16.43
N ARG A 262 6.51 14.13 16.62
CA ARG A 262 5.93 13.36 15.51
C ARG A 262 4.81 14.12 14.80
N ILE A 263 3.97 14.84 15.55
CA ILE A 263 2.92 15.71 15.00
C ILE A 263 3.54 16.84 14.15
N ALA A 264 4.63 17.44 14.61
CA ALA A 264 5.35 18.50 13.89
C ALA A 264 5.98 18.01 12.57
N ALA A 265 6.64 16.85 12.57
CA ALA A 265 7.27 16.27 11.38
C ALA A 265 6.25 15.94 10.27
N HIS A 266 5.04 15.50 10.64
CA HIS A 266 3.95 15.24 9.71
C HIS A 266 3.43 16.54 9.04
N LYS A 267 3.54 17.70 9.70
CA LYS A 267 3.15 19.00 9.14
C LYS A 267 4.14 19.47 8.08
N ALA A 268 5.44 19.25 8.31
CA ALA A 268 6.50 19.63 7.37
C ALA A 268 6.46 18.83 6.04
N MET A 269 5.99 17.58 6.05
CA MET A 269 5.90 16.74 4.84
C MET A 269 4.81 17.18 3.82
N ARG A 270 3.93 18.13 4.14
CA ARG A 270 2.88 18.65 3.22
C ARG A 270 3.37 19.75 2.26
N ASN A 271 4.53 20.37 2.52
CA ASN A 271 5.00 21.54 1.78
C ASN A 271 6.16 21.23 0.81
N HIS A 272 6.32 19.97 0.38
CA HIS A 272 7.27 19.67 -0.68
C HIS A 272 6.63 19.93 -2.05
N ASP A 273 6.95 21.09 -2.62
CA ASP A 273 6.75 21.38 -4.03
C ASP A 273 7.59 20.43 -4.92
N ASN A 274 7.05 20.19 -6.12
CA ASN A 274 7.71 19.76 -7.36
C ASN A 274 7.58 18.29 -7.86
N VAL A 275 6.79 17.41 -7.24
CA VAL A 275 6.52 16.06 -7.84
C VAL A 275 5.20 16.00 -8.61
N ASN A 276 4.21 16.81 -8.24
CA ASN A 276 2.86 16.74 -8.80
C ASN A 276 2.51 17.89 -9.78
N GLN A 277 3.41 18.85 -9.99
CA GLN A 277 3.16 20.01 -10.85
C GLN A 277 2.76 19.59 -12.27
N ALA A 278 3.47 18.63 -12.85
CA ALA A 278 3.14 18.08 -14.17
C ALA A 278 1.73 17.47 -14.28
N LYS A 279 1.16 16.99 -13.18
CA LYS A 279 -0.23 16.47 -13.15
C LYS A 279 -1.24 17.61 -13.09
N ILE A 280 -0.92 18.64 -12.31
CA ILE A 280 -1.72 19.87 -12.17
C ILE A 280 -1.78 20.62 -13.51
N ASP A 281 -0.62 20.81 -14.16
CA ASP A 281 -0.54 21.51 -15.45
C ASP A 281 -1.38 20.81 -16.52
N ARG A 282 -1.36 19.47 -16.55
CA ARG A 282 -2.20 18.67 -17.45
C ARG A 282 -3.68 18.85 -17.21
N LEU A 283 -4.10 18.90 -15.94
CA LEU A 283 -5.51 19.15 -15.62
C LEU A 283 -5.93 20.56 -16.07
N ASN A 284 -5.09 21.56 -15.81
CA ASN A 284 -5.34 22.93 -16.25
C ASN A 284 -5.41 23.03 -17.78
N ALA A 285 -4.55 22.31 -18.51
CA ALA A 285 -4.61 22.22 -19.96
C ALA A 285 -5.93 21.62 -20.46
N ILE A 286 -6.43 20.55 -19.83
CA ILE A 286 -7.72 19.92 -20.16
C ILE A 286 -8.88 20.90 -19.91
N ILE A 287 -8.86 21.63 -18.79
CA ILE A 287 -9.87 22.63 -18.44
C ILE A 287 -9.89 23.75 -19.48
N ALA A 288 -8.72 24.29 -19.83
CA ALA A 288 -8.59 25.34 -20.82
C ALA A 288 -9.01 24.88 -22.23
N TYR A 289 -8.48 23.73 -22.68
CA TYR A 289 -8.75 23.18 -24.01
C TYR A 289 -10.23 22.87 -24.24
N HIS A 290 -10.90 22.35 -23.21
CA HIS A 290 -12.33 22.09 -23.26
C HIS A 290 -13.17 23.25 -22.71
N SER A 291 -12.63 24.42 -22.42
CA SER A 291 -13.39 25.56 -21.88
C SER A 291 -14.34 25.15 -20.74
N LEU A 292 -13.85 24.28 -19.85
CA LEU A 292 -14.63 23.85 -18.70
C LEU A 292 -14.67 25.03 -17.73
N ASN A 293 -15.86 25.38 -17.25
CA ASN A 293 -16.05 26.39 -16.21
C ASN A 293 -16.43 25.71 -14.88
N PRO A 294 -15.50 24.99 -14.22
CA PRO A 294 -15.79 24.41 -12.93
C PRO A 294 -15.89 25.50 -11.86
N GLU A 295 -16.86 25.36 -10.97
CA GLU A 295 -16.95 26.16 -9.74
C GLU A 295 -15.61 26.16 -8.98
N PRO A 296 -15.21 27.27 -8.31
CA PRO A 296 -13.91 27.38 -7.64
C PRO A 296 -13.61 26.23 -6.67
N LEU A 297 -14.63 25.76 -5.95
CA LEU A 297 -14.52 24.61 -5.05
C LEU A 297 -14.34 23.28 -5.79
N ALA A 298 -14.97 23.11 -6.95
CA ALA A 298 -14.80 21.92 -7.78
C ALA A 298 -13.41 21.88 -8.43
N LEU A 299 -12.90 23.06 -8.85
CA LEU A 299 -11.55 23.22 -9.38
C LEU A 299 -10.50 22.85 -8.33
N LYS A 300 -10.61 23.40 -7.11
CA LYS A 300 -9.69 23.09 -6.01
C LYS A 300 -9.62 21.59 -5.74
N ARG A 301 -10.77 20.91 -5.70
CA ARG A 301 -10.80 19.44 -5.50
C ARG A 301 -10.22 18.66 -6.65
N ALA A 302 -10.43 19.13 -7.87
CA ALA A 302 -9.85 18.48 -9.04
C ALA A 302 -8.31 18.54 -8.98
N LEU A 303 -7.75 19.69 -8.60
CA LEU A 303 -6.30 19.87 -8.39
C LEU A 303 -5.75 18.97 -7.26
N ASP A 304 -6.51 18.79 -6.18
CA ASP A 304 -6.11 17.85 -5.11
C ASP A 304 -6.21 16.38 -5.57
N CYS A 305 -7.29 16.04 -6.27
CA CYS A 305 -7.57 14.67 -6.69
C CYS A 305 -6.59 14.18 -7.75
N ILE A 306 -6.23 15.03 -8.73
CA ILE A 306 -5.38 14.63 -9.86
C ILE A 306 -4.00 14.14 -9.39
N CYS A 307 -3.51 14.66 -8.26
CA CYS A 307 -2.23 14.28 -7.68
C CYS A 307 -2.12 12.78 -7.32
N HIS A 308 -3.26 12.12 -7.06
CA HIS A 308 -3.34 10.73 -6.62
C HIS A 308 -3.38 9.72 -7.77
N TYR A 309 -3.45 10.18 -9.02
CA TYR A 309 -3.50 9.34 -10.20
C TYR A 309 -2.13 9.24 -10.88
N ASP A 310 -1.88 8.14 -11.57
CA ASP A 310 -0.67 7.97 -12.36
C ASP A 310 -0.71 8.88 -13.59
N LEU A 311 0.45 9.41 -13.97
CA LEU A 311 0.57 10.32 -15.10
C LEU A 311 0.17 9.65 -16.43
N THR A 312 0.38 8.33 -16.54
CA THR A 312 -0.10 7.51 -17.66
C THR A 312 -1.62 7.39 -17.67
N ALA A 313 -2.25 7.20 -16.50
CA ALA A 313 -3.70 7.13 -16.38
C ALA A 313 -4.36 8.46 -16.79
N ILE A 314 -3.75 9.59 -16.41
CA ILE A 314 -4.20 10.93 -16.82
C ILE A 314 -4.13 11.08 -18.35
N ALA A 315 -3.01 10.67 -18.97
CA ALA A 315 -2.85 10.74 -20.42
C ALA A 315 -3.91 9.93 -21.18
N ASP A 316 -4.17 8.71 -20.72
CA ASP A 316 -5.12 7.82 -21.38
C ASP A 316 -6.57 8.25 -21.14
N ALA A 317 -6.84 8.81 -19.95
CA ALA A 317 -8.13 9.40 -19.63
C ALA A 317 -8.42 10.64 -20.48
N GLU A 318 -7.43 11.49 -20.72
CA GLU A 318 -7.54 12.65 -21.61
C GLU A 318 -7.93 12.24 -23.04
N LYS A 319 -7.23 11.25 -23.61
CA LYS A 319 -7.56 10.69 -24.93
C LYS A 319 -8.98 10.11 -24.98
N ALA A 320 -9.39 9.38 -23.94
CA ALA A 320 -10.72 8.79 -23.85
C ALA A 320 -11.81 9.87 -23.65
N PHE A 321 -11.50 10.92 -22.91
CA PHE A 321 -12.39 12.06 -22.67
C PHE A 321 -12.63 12.84 -23.96
N LEU A 322 -11.58 13.15 -24.73
CA LEU A 322 -11.70 13.81 -26.04
C LEU A 322 -12.61 13.02 -26.99
N LYS A 323 -12.45 11.69 -27.06
CA LYS A 323 -13.34 10.82 -27.84
C LYS A 323 -14.78 10.83 -27.33
N ALA A 324 -14.98 10.92 -26.01
CA ALA A 324 -16.31 10.92 -25.41
C ALA A 324 -17.05 12.24 -25.63
N VAL A 325 -16.36 13.38 -25.50
CA VAL A 325 -16.91 14.73 -25.73
C VAL A 325 -17.26 14.94 -27.20
N ASN A 326 -16.42 14.46 -28.13
CA ASN A 326 -16.72 14.55 -29.57
C ASN A 326 -17.97 13.75 -29.99
N ARG A 327 -18.34 12.72 -29.21
CA ARG A 327 -19.55 11.92 -29.47
C ARG A 327 -20.81 12.54 -28.86
N ASP A 328 -20.67 13.26 -27.75
CA ASP A 328 -21.78 13.81 -26.98
C ASP A 328 -21.27 14.99 -26.14
N GLY A 329 -21.69 16.19 -26.54
CA GLY A 329 -21.29 17.44 -25.91
C GLY A 329 -21.71 17.57 -24.44
N ASN A 330 -22.74 16.83 -24.00
CA ASN A 330 -23.19 16.84 -22.60
C ASN A 330 -22.17 16.17 -21.65
N ARG A 331 -21.20 15.43 -22.20
CA ARG A 331 -20.12 14.77 -21.45
C ARG A 331 -18.95 15.70 -21.18
N LYS A 332 -19.00 16.93 -21.69
CA LYS A 332 -17.98 17.98 -21.54
C LYS A 332 -18.01 18.57 -20.12
N THR A 333 -17.80 17.73 -19.11
CA THR A 333 -17.84 18.12 -17.70
C THR A 333 -16.67 17.50 -16.93
N LEU A 334 -16.18 18.23 -15.93
CA LEU A 334 -15.07 17.80 -15.08
C LEU A 334 -15.36 16.49 -14.31
N PRO A 335 -16.58 16.27 -13.74
CA PRO A 335 -16.92 14.99 -13.13
C PRO A 335 -16.85 13.81 -14.09
N TYR A 336 -17.23 14.00 -15.36
CA TYR A 336 -17.18 12.95 -16.37
C TYR A 336 -15.73 12.55 -16.69
N PHE A 337 -14.83 13.54 -16.82
CA PHE A 337 -13.38 13.28 -16.95
C PHE A 337 -12.84 12.45 -15.79
N PHE A 338 -13.13 12.81 -14.54
CA PHE A 338 -12.69 12.03 -13.37
C PHE A 338 -13.32 10.62 -13.31
N GLY A 339 -14.53 10.45 -13.83
CA GLY A 339 -15.16 9.14 -14.02
C GLY A 339 -14.35 8.23 -14.94
N ILE A 340 -13.88 8.76 -16.08
CA ILE A 340 -12.99 8.06 -17.01
C ILE A 340 -11.65 7.77 -16.34
N LEU A 341 -11.02 8.78 -15.73
CA LEU A 341 -9.72 8.65 -15.08
C LEU A 341 -9.69 7.55 -14.02
N ARG A 342 -10.73 7.48 -13.19
CA ARG A 342 -10.88 6.42 -12.19
C ARG A 342 -10.94 5.03 -12.82
N ASN A 343 -11.66 4.88 -13.93
CA ASN A 343 -11.78 3.60 -14.62
C ASN A 343 -10.46 3.21 -15.30
N VAL A 344 -9.76 4.15 -15.91
CA VAL A 344 -8.44 3.93 -16.54
C VAL A 344 -7.40 3.54 -15.50
N GLN A 345 -7.32 4.24 -14.36
CA GLN A 345 -6.39 3.87 -13.28
C GLN A 345 -6.69 2.47 -12.75
N GLN A 346 -7.96 2.11 -12.57
CA GLN A 346 -8.36 0.79 -12.12
C GLN A 346 -7.93 -0.30 -13.12
N GLN A 347 -8.05 -0.04 -14.43
CA GLN A 347 -7.57 -0.96 -15.46
C GLN A 347 -6.04 -1.12 -15.40
N ILE A 348 -5.29 -0.03 -15.26
CA ILE A 348 -3.84 -0.07 -15.13
C ILE A 348 -3.42 -0.88 -13.89
N ASP A 349 -4.07 -0.65 -12.74
CA ASP A 349 -3.79 -1.39 -11.51
C ASP A 349 -4.13 -2.88 -11.64
N ASP A 350 -5.24 -3.22 -12.29
CA ASP A 350 -5.64 -4.61 -12.56
C ASP A 350 -4.64 -5.30 -13.51
N THR A 351 -4.20 -4.62 -14.57
CA THR A 351 -3.17 -5.13 -15.51
C THR A 351 -1.85 -5.36 -14.79
N ARG A 352 -1.36 -4.40 -13.99
CA ARG A 352 -0.12 -4.57 -13.21
C ARG A 352 -0.20 -5.76 -12.26
N TYR A 353 -1.36 -5.96 -11.63
CA TYR A 353 -1.58 -7.10 -10.75
C TYR A 353 -1.62 -8.42 -11.52
N GLN A 354 -2.24 -8.44 -12.70
CA GLN A 354 -2.22 -9.58 -13.61
C GLN A 354 -0.79 -9.90 -14.06
N ASP A 355 0.00 -8.91 -14.46
CA ASP A 355 1.41 -9.08 -14.86
C ASP A 355 2.26 -9.63 -13.72
N TYR A 356 2.04 -9.15 -12.49
CA TYR A 356 2.68 -9.70 -11.31
C TYR A 356 2.34 -11.19 -11.12
N CYS A 357 1.06 -11.55 -11.27
CA CYS A 357 0.63 -12.95 -11.17
C CYS A 357 1.24 -13.79 -12.30
N ASN A 358 1.22 -13.28 -13.54
CA ASN A 358 1.78 -13.92 -14.73
C ASN A 358 3.26 -14.25 -14.52
N LYS A 359 4.08 -13.26 -14.14
CA LYS A 359 5.51 -13.46 -13.88
C LYS A 359 5.80 -14.52 -12.81
N ARG A 360 4.85 -14.75 -11.89
CA ARG A 360 5.05 -15.62 -10.74
C ARG A 360 4.50 -17.04 -10.91
N TYR A 361 3.33 -17.18 -11.55
CA TYR A 361 2.58 -18.43 -11.58
C TYR A 361 2.00 -18.77 -12.97
N ASN A 362 2.37 -18.04 -14.02
CA ASN A 362 2.03 -18.46 -15.37
C ASN A 362 2.76 -19.77 -15.68
N GLN A 363 2.01 -20.79 -16.08
CA GLN A 363 2.56 -22.13 -16.29
C GLN A 363 3.67 -22.14 -17.35
N GLN A 364 3.51 -21.37 -18.43
CA GLN A 364 4.48 -21.33 -19.52
C GLN A 364 5.74 -20.56 -19.15
N THR A 365 5.60 -19.43 -18.45
CA THR A 365 6.75 -18.67 -17.92
C THR A 365 7.57 -19.48 -16.92
N MET A 366 6.91 -20.28 -16.06
CA MET A 366 7.61 -21.18 -15.14
C MET A 366 8.35 -22.30 -15.89
N LEU A 367 7.76 -22.88 -16.94
CA LEU A 367 8.40 -23.92 -17.78
C LEU A 367 9.64 -23.36 -18.48
N GLU A 368 9.56 -22.15 -19.05
CA GLU A 368 10.68 -21.50 -19.73
C GLU A 368 11.81 -21.16 -18.75
N THR A 369 11.47 -20.74 -17.54
CA THR A 369 12.45 -20.45 -16.48
C THR A 369 13.16 -21.72 -16.01
N GLU A 370 12.42 -22.81 -15.79
CA GLU A 370 13.02 -24.11 -15.44
C GLU A 370 13.94 -24.61 -16.56
N ARG A 371 13.50 -24.58 -17.82
CA ARG A 371 14.35 -24.93 -18.98
C ARG A 371 15.59 -24.06 -19.10
N TYR A 372 15.50 -22.77 -18.78
CA TYR A 372 16.65 -21.87 -18.78
C TYR A 372 17.63 -22.21 -17.65
N ILE A 373 17.12 -22.51 -16.45
CA ILE A 373 17.95 -22.94 -15.31
C ILE A 373 18.62 -24.28 -15.62
N GLU A 374 17.89 -25.25 -16.17
CA GLU A 374 18.44 -26.55 -16.59
C GLU A 374 19.53 -26.38 -17.66
N LYS A 375 19.30 -25.53 -18.68
CA LYS A 375 20.34 -25.19 -19.67
C LYS A 375 21.56 -24.54 -19.04
N LYS A 376 21.39 -23.61 -18.10
CA LYS A 376 22.51 -22.99 -17.37
C LYS A 376 23.24 -23.94 -16.42
N GLN A 377 22.55 -24.93 -15.87
CA GLN A 377 23.17 -25.98 -15.06
C GLN A 377 23.88 -27.03 -15.93
N GLN A 378 23.48 -27.15 -17.20
CA GLN A 378 24.13 -28.00 -18.20
C GLN A 378 25.25 -27.29 -18.97
N GLU A 379 25.35 -25.96 -18.91
CA GLU A 379 26.52 -25.21 -19.38
C GLU A 379 27.73 -25.54 -18.49
N PRO A 380 28.88 -26.00 -19.05
CA PRO A 380 30.06 -26.29 -18.26
C PRO A 380 30.54 -25.03 -17.54
N GLU A 381 30.81 -25.12 -16.23
CA GLU A 381 31.32 -23.99 -15.44
C GLU A 381 32.55 -23.35 -16.14
N PRO A 382 32.63 -22.01 -16.16
CA PRO A 382 33.75 -21.33 -16.80
C PRO A 382 35.07 -21.77 -16.12
N PRO A 383 36.14 -22.06 -16.88
CA PRO A 383 37.29 -22.79 -16.36
C PRO A 383 37.91 -22.06 -15.16
N THR A 384 37.93 -22.68 -13.99
CA THR A 384 38.49 -22.07 -12.78
C THR A 384 40.03 -22.01 -12.86
N VAL A 385 40.64 -21.00 -12.24
CA VAL A 385 42.11 -20.86 -12.18
C VAL A 385 42.75 -22.12 -11.58
N ILE A 386 42.12 -22.69 -10.55
CA ILE A 386 42.52 -23.97 -9.93
C ILE A 386 42.48 -25.11 -10.94
N GLY A 387 41.43 -25.19 -11.77
CA GLY A 387 41.33 -26.19 -12.83
C GLY A 387 42.43 -26.07 -13.87
N ILE A 388 42.72 -24.84 -14.33
CA ILE A 388 43.79 -24.53 -15.31
C ILE A 388 45.16 -24.93 -14.74
N VAL A 389 45.46 -24.55 -13.51
CA VAL A 389 46.74 -24.85 -12.85
C VAL A 389 46.92 -26.36 -12.62
N LYS A 390 45.87 -27.08 -12.23
CA LYS A 390 45.93 -28.55 -12.09
C LYS A 390 46.20 -29.24 -13.42
N MET A 391 45.58 -28.80 -14.52
CA MET A 391 45.86 -29.38 -15.85
C MET A 391 47.30 -29.11 -16.30
N ALA A 392 47.82 -27.90 -16.05
CA ALA A 392 49.22 -27.58 -16.33
C ALA A 392 50.18 -28.43 -15.47
N ALA A 393 49.86 -28.67 -14.20
CA ALA A 393 50.60 -29.60 -13.33
C ALA A 393 50.61 -31.03 -13.86
N THR A 394 49.48 -31.54 -14.37
CA THR A 394 49.41 -32.85 -15.01
C THR A 394 50.26 -32.91 -16.28
N ALA A 395 50.29 -31.84 -17.08
CA ALA A 395 51.12 -31.78 -18.28
C ALA A 395 52.63 -31.80 -17.98
N VAL A 396 53.05 -31.22 -16.86
CA VAL A 396 54.45 -31.20 -16.41
C VAL A 396 54.87 -32.53 -15.79
N THR A 397 53.97 -33.23 -15.10
CA THR A 397 54.28 -34.49 -14.39
C THR A 397 54.13 -35.75 -15.24
N THR A 398 53.47 -35.67 -16.40
CA THR A 398 53.22 -36.81 -17.28
C THR A 398 54.43 -37.13 -18.17
N LYS A 399 54.85 -38.41 -18.22
CA LYS A 399 55.99 -38.87 -19.03
C LYS A 399 55.67 -39.07 -20.52
N LEU A 400 54.38 -39.12 -20.89
CA LEU A 400 53.91 -39.35 -22.26
C LEU A 400 53.78 -38.03 -23.04
N SER A 401 54.55 -37.90 -24.12
CA SER A 401 54.64 -36.67 -24.94
C SER A 401 53.33 -36.31 -25.66
N SER A 402 52.54 -37.30 -26.05
CA SER A 402 51.22 -37.12 -26.68
C SER A 402 50.19 -36.51 -25.71
N ILE A 403 50.14 -37.01 -24.48
CA ILE A 403 49.25 -36.49 -23.42
C ILE A 403 49.69 -35.08 -22.99
N LYS A 404 51.01 -34.83 -22.93
CA LYS A 404 51.56 -33.50 -22.62
C LYS A 404 51.10 -32.45 -23.65
N LYS A 405 51.25 -32.72 -24.95
CA LYS A 405 50.82 -31.79 -26.01
C LYS A 405 49.30 -31.53 -25.98
N MET A 406 48.50 -32.59 -25.83
CA MET A 406 47.03 -32.46 -25.75
C MET A 406 46.59 -31.64 -24.52
N THR A 407 47.23 -31.88 -23.36
CA THR A 407 46.88 -31.18 -22.12
C THR A 407 47.29 -29.72 -22.17
N ILE A 408 48.45 -29.39 -22.76
CA ILE A 408 48.87 -28.01 -22.99
C ILE A 408 47.91 -27.27 -23.94
N GLY A 409 47.46 -27.92 -25.02
CA GLY A 409 46.46 -27.35 -25.93
C GLY A 409 45.14 -27.00 -25.21
N ARG A 410 44.67 -27.89 -24.32
CA ARG A 410 43.47 -27.64 -23.49
C ARG A 410 43.68 -26.54 -22.44
N VAL A 411 44.89 -26.43 -21.89
CA VAL A 411 45.26 -25.32 -20.99
C VAL A 411 45.19 -23.99 -21.75
N GLN A 412 45.73 -23.94 -22.97
CA GLN A 412 45.70 -22.75 -23.81
C GLN A 412 44.28 -22.31 -24.16
N GLU A 413 43.42 -23.21 -24.62
CA GLU A 413 42.02 -22.90 -24.95
C GLU A 413 41.27 -22.30 -23.76
N ARG A 414 41.40 -22.91 -22.58
CA ARG A 414 40.73 -22.46 -21.35
C ARG A 414 41.30 -21.15 -20.79
N LEU A 415 42.60 -20.93 -20.97
CA LEU A 415 43.26 -19.68 -20.60
C LEU A 415 42.81 -18.53 -21.52
N GLN A 416 42.75 -18.76 -22.84
CA GLN A 416 42.25 -17.78 -23.82
C GLN A 416 40.78 -17.43 -23.58
N GLU A 417 39.94 -18.40 -23.24
CA GLU A 417 38.55 -18.16 -22.87
C GLU A 417 38.42 -17.27 -21.63
N ARG A 418 39.32 -17.41 -20.65
CA ARG A 418 39.36 -16.54 -19.45
C ARG A 418 39.94 -15.15 -19.72
N LEU A 419 40.75 -15.01 -20.76
CA LEU A 419 41.32 -13.72 -21.20
C LEU A 419 40.34 -12.92 -22.07
N LYS A 420 39.33 -13.56 -22.70
CA LYS A 420 38.29 -12.86 -23.47
C LYS A 420 37.62 -11.79 -22.62
N GLY A 421 37.79 -10.52 -23.01
CA GLY A 421 37.18 -9.35 -22.37
C GLY A 421 37.96 -8.74 -21.19
N ARG A 422 39.16 -9.21 -20.85
CA ARG A 422 40.00 -8.59 -19.80
C ARG A 422 41.02 -7.61 -20.38
N LYS A 423 40.97 -6.35 -19.96
CA LYS A 423 41.98 -5.31 -20.31
C LYS A 423 43.28 -5.41 -19.50
N TYR A 424 43.29 -6.11 -18.37
CA TYR A 424 44.43 -6.18 -17.46
C TYR A 424 44.63 -7.59 -16.89
N ILE A 425 45.84 -8.14 -17.05
CA ILE A 425 46.18 -9.55 -16.77
C ILE A 425 46.79 -9.74 -15.37
N GLY A 426 47.28 -8.67 -14.73
CA GLY A 426 48.00 -8.71 -13.45
C GLY A 426 47.32 -9.51 -12.31
N PRO A 427 46.03 -9.30 -12.02
CA PRO A 427 45.32 -10.03 -10.96
C PRO A 427 45.19 -11.52 -11.26
N LEU A 428 45.08 -11.89 -12.55
CA LEU A 428 45.01 -13.28 -12.98
C LEU A 428 46.38 -13.97 -12.82
N LYS A 429 47.48 -13.29 -13.19
CA LYS A 429 48.85 -13.78 -12.95
C LYS A 429 49.08 -14.06 -11.46
N LYS A 430 48.71 -13.11 -10.59
CA LYS A 430 48.83 -13.27 -9.13
C LYS A 430 48.04 -14.48 -8.62
N GLN A 431 46.78 -14.63 -9.03
CA GLN A 431 45.96 -15.78 -8.65
C GLN A 431 46.53 -17.12 -9.13
N ILE A 432 47.14 -17.17 -10.32
CA ILE A 432 47.79 -18.37 -10.83
C ILE A 432 49.02 -18.72 -9.99
N ILE A 433 49.88 -17.74 -9.68
CA ILE A 433 51.08 -17.92 -8.84
C ILE A 433 50.68 -18.42 -7.44
N ASP A 434 49.70 -17.77 -6.80
CA ASP A 434 49.20 -18.16 -5.47
C ASP A 434 48.64 -19.59 -5.48
N THR A 435 47.96 -19.98 -6.57
CA THR A 435 47.41 -21.32 -6.74
C THR A 435 48.50 -22.37 -6.97
N ILE A 436 49.55 -22.06 -7.74
CA ILE A 436 50.70 -22.95 -7.95
C ILE A 436 51.45 -23.17 -6.62
N GLY A 437 51.70 -22.09 -5.85
CA GLY A 437 52.37 -22.18 -4.55
C GLY A 437 51.58 -22.97 -3.51
N SER A 438 50.27 -23.06 -3.66
CA SER A 438 49.39 -23.85 -2.78
C SER A 438 49.38 -25.36 -3.10
N LEU A 439 49.99 -25.80 -4.22
CA LEU A 439 50.08 -27.21 -4.60
C LEU A 439 51.21 -27.93 -3.85
N LYS A 440 50.88 -28.58 -2.73
CA LYS A 440 51.81 -29.36 -1.89
C LYS A 440 52.38 -30.62 -2.53
N ASN A 441 51.82 -31.05 -3.66
CA ASN A 441 52.18 -32.28 -4.38
C ASN A 441 53.24 -32.07 -5.48
N LEU A 442 53.75 -30.85 -5.64
CA LEU A 442 54.80 -30.51 -6.60
C LEU A 442 56.02 -29.97 -5.85
N ASN A 443 57.23 -30.33 -6.29
CA ASN A 443 58.45 -29.70 -5.78
C ASN A 443 58.67 -28.31 -6.44
N LEU A 444 59.59 -27.52 -5.91
CA LEU A 444 59.87 -26.15 -6.40
C LEU A 444 60.21 -26.10 -7.89
N ASN A 445 60.93 -27.11 -8.41
CA ASN A 445 61.29 -27.19 -9.82
C ASN A 445 60.05 -27.46 -10.69
N GLN A 446 59.17 -28.37 -10.26
CA GLN A 446 57.90 -28.67 -10.94
C GLN A 446 56.94 -27.48 -10.88
N GLN A 447 56.86 -26.76 -9.76
CA GLN A 447 56.07 -25.54 -9.65
C GLN A 447 56.55 -24.45 -10.62
N GLN A 448 57.87 -24.29 -10.75
CA GLN A 448 58.46 -23.37 -11.74
C GLN A 448 58.15 -23.80 -13.18
N GLN A 449 58.22 -25.10 -13.49
CA GLN A 449 57.88 -25.62 -14.81
C GLN A 449 56.40 -25.40 -15.15
N VAL A 450 55.49 -25.55 -14.17
CA VAL A 450 54.06 -25.24 -14.35
C VAL A 450 53.84 -23.76 -14.62
N TRP A 451 54.54 -22.88 -13.91
CA TRP A 451 54.49 -21.44 -14.16
C TRP A 451 54.99 -21.10 -15.56
N ASN A 452 56.14 -21.62 -15.98
CA ASN A 452 56.73 -21.34 -17.30
C ASN A 452 55.79 -21.78 -18.46
N VAL A 453 55.09 -22.91 -18.29
CA VAL A 453 54.08 -23.36 -19.28
C VAL A 453 52.90 -22.41 -19.35
N ILE A 454 52.44 -21.88 -18.22
CA ILE A 454 51.30 -20.94 -18.22
C ILE A 454 51.74 -19.54 -18.68
N GLU A 455 52.93 -19.08 -18.31
CA GLU A 455 53.49 -17.79 -18.68
C GLU A 455 53.74 -17.67 -20.19
N SER A 456 54.30 -18.72 -20.81
CA SER A 456 54.48 -18.78 -22.27
C SER A 456 53.16 -18.73 -23.05
N LEU A 457 52.05 -19.17 -22.43
CA LEU A 457 50.71 -19.09 -23.01
C LEU A 457 50.00 -17.75 -22.72
N LEU A 458 50.47 -17.00 -21.70
CA LEU A 458 49.98 -15.66 -21.37
C LEU A 458 50.66 -14.57 -22.22
N ASP A 459 51.90 -14.81 -22.68
CA ASP A 459 52.71 -13.81 -23.39
C ASP A 459 53.57 -14.45 -24.52
N PRO A 460 53.00 -14.65 -25.72
CA PRO A 460 53.67 -15.40 -26.81
C PRO A 460 54.88 -14.68 -27.46
N LYS A 461 55.33 -13.52 -26.94
CA LYS A 461 56.41 -12.72 -27.54
C LYS A 461 57.80 -12.92 -26.91
N SER A 462 58.00 -13.82 -25.95
CA SER A 462 59.31 -14.00 -25.28
C SER A 462 60.22 -15.10 -25.84
N THR A 463 59.92 -15.67 -27.01
CA THR A 463 60.70 -16.79 -27.60
C THR A 463 61.22 -16.49 -29.00
N ILE A 464 61.66 -15.25 -29.25
CA ILE A 464 62.48 -14.90 -30.42
C ILE A 464 63.65 -14.07 -29.90
N GLU A 465 64.87 -14.48 -30.26
CA GLU A 465 66.20 -13.88 -29.97
C GLU A 465 66.95 -14.32 -28.70
N SER A 466 67.71 -15.41 -28.86
CA SER A 466 69.13 -15.45 -28.46
C SER A 466 69.88 -16.54 -29.26
N VAL A 467 69.94 -16.33 -30.58
CA VAL A 467 71.02 -16.90 -31.41
C VAL A 467 71.94 -15.74 -31.77
N THR A 468 72.96 -15.54 -30.95
CA THR A 468 74.20 -14.91 -31.41
C THR A 468 75.30 -15.93 -31.22
N LEU A 469 75.74 -16.46 -32.36
CA LEU A 469 76.89 -17.32 -32.54
C LEU A 469 78.15 -16.61 -32.03
N ILE A 470 78.99 -17.41 -31.37
CA ILE A 470 80.38 -17.14 -31.08
C ILE A 470 81.15 -17.09 -32.41
N SER A 471 81.92 -16.00 -32.59
CA SER A 471 83.21 -15.99 -33.27
C SER A 471 84.21 -15.32 -32.34
#